data_AF-A0A3A4W5E5-F1
#
_entry.id   AF-A0A3A4W5E5-F1
#
_cell.length_a   1.000
_cell.length_b   1.000
_cell.length_c   1.000
_cell.angle_alpha   90.00
_cell.angle_beta   90.00
_cell.angle_gamma   90.00
#
_symmetry.space_group_name_H-M   'P 1'
#
loop_
_entity.id
_entity.type
_entity.pdbx_description
1 polymer ?
#
loop_
_entity_poly.entity_id
_entity_poly.type
_entity_poly.pdbx_seq_one_letter_code
_entity_poly.pdbx_strand_id
1 'polypeptide(L)'
;MEYIQKKSADSAVEQFLLKAADQEVTLSWDRYEGQLPECGFCEAGLSCRDCLQGPCISHPFKDQNKMGVCGKDRDTLAVQSLLRLILKGTMANLDVLNDFTQAVSGGAIEPKDKKAADRMLKSIQKLIHEGASNGAADLPKDMVEAWTAKNIMPEGIATDLIKASQKLEGGISSVEETLLWTLKCALLGSFAQKMYASLKRAVFGTPGPTKVEVGLGVLGKQGVNILIYGRISPVLKQQIAQKAAEKGINVFGVCTDPMVPPYVFPPVTNYGSQEIPLMTGAVDLIVAGDQSVNPSIKMLAKEYNVKLVSPNSLGRGQDPAGFAGEIIRMAEEANDLRRDIPRDIPEARQTALIGFSGLEIDVKKIAGALDKGTLKGVCV
;
A
#
# COMPACT_ATOMS: atom_id res chain seq x y z
N MET A 1 17.10 21.16 -25.86
CA MET A 1 16.80 20.90 -24.44
C MET A 1 15.85 21.98 -23.95
N GLU A 2 14.59 21.93 -24.38
CA GLU A 2 13.56 22.83 -23.86
C GLU A 2 13.04 22.22 -22.56
N TYR A 3 13.27 22.93 -21.45
CA TYR A 3 12.72 22.71 -20.10
C TYR A 3 12.49 21.25 -19.67
N ILE A 4 13.51 20.60 -19.10
CA ILE A 4 13.24 19.52 -18.15
C ILE A 4 12.60 20.20 -16.93
N GLN A 5 11.26 20.19 -16.87
CA GLN A 5 10.57 20.50 -15.62
C GLN A 5 11.09 19.54 -14.56
N LYS A 6 11.37 20.07 -13.36
CA LYS A 6 11.85 19.25 -12.25
C LYS A 6 10.79 18.21 -11.88
N LYS A 7 10.98 16.97 -12.35
CA LYS A 7 10.08 15.82 -12.18
C LYS A 7 10.15 15.20 -10.77
N SER A 8 11.28 15.33 -10.08
CA SER A 8 11.50 14.79 -8.73
C SER A 8 12.25 15.78 -7.82
N ALA A 9 11.93 15.77 -6.52
CA ALA A 9 12.71 16.46 -5.50
C ALA A 9 13.98 15.68 -5.10
N ASP A 10 14.01 14.37 -5.35
CA ASP A 10 15.15 13.50 -5.08
C ASP A 10 16.19 13.63 -6.20
N SER A 11 17.36 14.19 -5.88
CA SER A 11 18.47 14.37 -6.82
C SER A 11 19.05 13.04 -7.32
N ALA A 12 18.90 11.96 -6.55
CA ALA A 12 19.34 10.63 -6.98
C ALA A 12 18.53 10.11 -8.17
N VAL A 13 17.26 10.54 -8.28
CA VAL A 13 16.36 10.19 -9.38
C VAL A 13 16.66 11.02 -10.63
N GLU A 14 17.11 12.27 -10.47
CA GLU A 14 17.31 13.23 -11.57
C GLU A 14 18.26 12.71 -12.66
N GLN A 15 19.38 12.10 -12.27
CA GLN A 15 20.32 11.51 -13.24
C GLN A 15 19.68 10.37 -14.06
N PHE A 16 18.75 9.61 -13.47
CA PHE A 16 18.06 8.52 -14.17
C PHE A 16 16.97 9.04 -15.09
N LEU A 17 16.38 10.19 -14.80
CA LEU A 17 15.47 10.86 -15.73
C LEU A 17 16.21 11.31 -17.00
N LEU A 18 17.43 11.84 -16.85
CA LEU A 18 18.29 12.18 -18.00
C LEU A 18 18.67 10.93 -18.79
N LYS A 19 19.12 9.88 -18.09
CA LYS A 19 19.45 8.58 -18.71
C LYS A 19 18.24 7.97 -19.44
N ALA A 20 17.04 8.08 -18.89
CA ALA A 20 15.82 7.58 -19.52
C ALA A 20 15.53 8.33 -20.83
N ALA A 21 15.68 9.66 -20.82
CA ALA A 21 15.50 10.47 -22.02
C ALA A 21 16.53 10.10 -23.11
N ASP A 22 17.80 9.95 -22.75
CA ASP A 22 18.88 9.57 -23.68
C ASP A 22 18.70 8.16 -24.26
N GLN A 23 18.09 7.25 -23.49
CA GLN A 23 17.83 5.86 -23.88
C GLN A 23 16.43 5.63 -24.46
N GLU A 24 15.63 6.70 -24.62
CA GLU A 24 14.23 6.64 -25.07
C GLU A 24 13.34 5.71 -24.22
N VAL A 25 13.68 5.56 -22.93
CA VAL A 25 12.92 4.76 -21.96
C VAL A 25 11.78 5.59 -21.41
N THR A 26 10.54 5.16 -21.64
CA THR A 26 9.35 5.87 -21.15
C THR A 26 9.07 5.57 -19.68
N LEU A 27 9.11 6.60 -18.83
CA LEU A 27 8.82 6.53 -17.41
C LEU A 27 7.41 7.07 -17.05
N SER A 28 7.05 6.98 -15.78
CA SER A 28 5.77 7.41 -15.21
C SER A 28 5.46 8.87 -15.50
N TRP A 29 6.47 9.74 -15.43
CA TRP A 29 6.33 11.16 -15.73
C TRP A 29 6.00 11.41 -17.19
N ASP A 30 6.62 10.70 -18.13
CA ASP A 30 6.37 10.89 -19.56
C ASP A 30 4.95 10.41 -19.91
N ARG A 31 4.51 9.33 -19.26
CA ARG A 31 3.11 8.86 -19.38
C ARG A 31 2.14 9.87 -18.78
N TYR A 32 2.48 10.52 -17.68
CA TYR A 32 1.66 11.59 -17.10
C TYR A 32 1.59 12.81 -18.03
N GLU A 33 2.71 13.25 -18.59
CA GLU A 33 2.77 14.35 -19.58
C GLU A 33 1.89 14.03 -20.80
N GLY A 34 1.89 12.78 -21.27
CA GLY A 34 1.00 12.31 -22.34
C GLY A 34 -0.49 12.25 -21.98
N GLN A 35 -0.86 12.39 -20.70
CA GLN A 35 -2.26 12.50 -20.26
C GLN A 35 -2.74 13.96 -20.16
N LEU A 36 -1.85 14.95 -20.32
CA LEU A 36 -2.21 16.37 -20.16
C LEU A 36 -2.85 16.97 -21.42
N PRO A 37 -3.88 17.83 -21.28
CA PRO A 37 -4.61 18.10 -20.04
C PRO A 37 -5.50 16.91 -19.66
N GLU A 38 -5.53 16.57 -18.37
CA GLU A 38 -6.40 15.50 -17.86
C GLU A 38 -7.89 15.89 -17.99
N CYS A 39 -8.78 14.88 -17.95
CA CYS A 39 -10.21 15.10 -18.04
C CYS A 39 -10.75 15.78 -16.76
N GLY A 40 -11.08 17.07 -16.85
CA GLY A 40 -11.61 17.84 -15.72
C GLY A 40 -12.92 17.31 -15.12
N PHE A 41 -13.74 16.57 -15.87
CA PHE A 41 -14.94 15.92 -15.30
C PHE A 41 -14.58 14.72 -14.41
N CYS A 42 -13.54 13.96 -14.78
CA CYS A 42 -13.06 12.84 -13.98
C CYS A 42 -12.35 13.36 -12.72
N GLU A 43 -11.50 14.38 -12.88
CA GLU A 43 -10.79 15.03 -11.77
C GLU A 43 -11.76 15.63 -10.75
N ALA A 44 -12.82 16.30 -11.20
CA ALA A 44 -13.84 16.87 -10.32
C ALA A 44 -14.84 15.83 -9.76
N GLY A 45 -14.73 14.55 -10.14
CA GLY A 45 -15.68 13.50 -9.71
C GLY A 45 -17.09 13.63 -10.32
N LEU A 46 -17.23 14.37 -11.42
CA LEU A 46 -18.50 14.70 -12.07
C LEU A 46 -18.80 13.83 -13.29
N SER A 47 -18.30 12.59 -13.29
CA SER A 47 -18.53 11.60 -14.34
C SER A 47 -19.02 10.29 -13.76
N CYS A 48 -19.87 9.57 -14.50
CA CYS A 48 -20.45 8.29 -14.09
C CYS A 48 -20.42 7.28 -15.24
N ARG A 49 -20.01 6.05 -14.91
CA ARG A 49 -19.92 4.90 -15.83
C ARG A 49 -20.53 3.63 -15.23
N ASP A 50 -21.47 3.78 -14.30
CA ASP A 50 -21.99 2.66 -13.51
C ASP A 50 -23.02 1.81 -14.27
N CYS A 51 -23.55 2.31 -15.41
CA CYS A 51 -24.51 1.57 -16.21
C CYS A 51 -24.36 1.85 -17.72
N LEU A 52 -25.09 1.08 -18.53
CA LEU A 52 -25.06 1.13 -19.99
C LEU A 52 -25.79 2.34 -20.61
N GLN A 53 -26.53 3.13 -19.83
CA GLN A 53 -27.13 4.38 -20.31
C GLN A 53 -26.10 5.52 -20.43
N GLY A 54 -24.98 5.40 -19.70
CA GLY A 54 -23.86 6.34 -19.75
C GLY A 54 -22.89 6.08 -20.91
N PRO A 55 -21.69 6.69 -20.87
CA PRO A 55 -21.15 7.52 -19.79
C PRO A 55 -21.92 8.84 -19.61
N CYS A 56 -22.14 9.25 -18.36
CA CYS A 56 -22.77 10.53 -18.03
C CYS A 56 -21.73 11.51 -17.46
N ILE A 57 -21.98 12.81 -17.65
CA ILE A 57 -21.24 13.90 -17.01
C ILE A 57 -22.21 14.93 -16.43
N SER A 58 -21.79 15.65 -15.39
CA SER A 58 -22.48 16.84 -14.89
C SER A 58 -21.63 18.09 -15.13
N HIS A 59 -22.06 18.97 -16.03
CA HIS A 59 -21.28 20.15 -16.37
C HIS A 59 -21.34 21.22 -15.26
N PRO A 60 -20.20 21.64 -14.67
CA PRO A 60 -20.21 22.62 -13.58
C PRO A 60 -20.66 24.01 -14.06
N PHE A 61 -20.21 24.46 -15.23
CA PHE A 61 -20.42 25.84 -15.71
C PHE A 61 -21.57 26.04 -16.73
N LYS A 62 -21.77 25.16 -17.70
CA LYS A 62 -22.82 25.28 -18.73
C LYS A 62 -24.17 24.79 -18.21
N ASP A 63 -25.25 25.36 -18.72
CA ASP A 63 -26.63 24.97 -18.36
C ASP A 63 -27.08 23.64 -18.97
N GLN A 64 -26.35 23.13 -19.97
CA GLN A 64 -26.58 21.81 -20.56
C GLN A 64 -25.91 20.71 -19.73
N ASN A 65 -26.48 19.50 -19.77
CA ASN A 65 -25.91 18.29 -19.15
C ASN A 65 -25.64 18.47 -17.64
N LYS A 66 -26.60 19.02 -16.91
CA LYS A 66 -26.53 19.18 -15.43
C LYS A 66 -26.84 17.91 -14.66
N MET A 67 -27.46 16.93 -15.32
CA MET A 67 -27.86 15.65 -14.73
C MET A 67 -27.44 14.52 -15.66
N GLY A 68 -27.13 13.36 -15.08
CA GLY A 68 -27.01 12.12 -15.82
C GLY A 68 -28.35 11.67 -16.41
N VAL A 69 -28.32 10.69 -17.31
CA VAL A 69 -29.52 10.17 -18.01
C VAL A 69 -30.60 9.71 -17.03
N CYS A 70 -30.21 9.08 -15.92
CA CYS A 70 -31.14 8.63 -14.88
C CYS A 70 -31.55 9.73 -13.87
N GLY A 71 -31.11 10.97 -14.06
CA GLY A 71 -31.43 12.11 -13.19
C GLY A 71 -30.45 12.37 -12.04
N LYS A 72 -29.36 11.60 -11.90
CA LYS A 72 -28.30 11.89 -10.91
C LYS A 72 -27.71 13.29 -11.16
N ASP A 73 -27.75 14.15 -10.15
CA ASP A 73 -27.17 15.48 -10.20
C ASP A 73 -25.67 15.50 -9.85
N ARG A 74 -25.07 16.68 -9.92
CA ARG A 74 -23.65 16.90 -9.61
C ARG A 74 -23.24 16.34 -8.25
N ASP A 75 -24.05 16.56 -7.22
CA ASP A 75 -23.69 16.26 -5.84
C ASP A 75 -23.77 14.74 -5.60
N THR A 76 -24.76 14.07 -6.20
CA THR A 76 -24.84 12.61 -6.25
C THR A 76 -23.63 11.99 -6.96
N LEU A 77 -23.23 12.56 -8.11
CA LEU A 77 -22.05 12.08 -8.83
C LEU A 77 -20.77 12.23 -8.00
N ALA A 78 -20.59 13.38 -7.34
CA ALA A 78 -19.42 13.65 -6.53
C ALA A 78 -19.32 12.69 -5.33
N VAL A 79 -20.40 12.49 -4.58
CA VAL A 79 -20.39 11.60 -3.41
C VAL A 79 -20.21 10.13 -3.80
N GLN A 80 -20.78 9.67 -4.92
CA GLN A 80 -20.56 8.30 -5.41
C GLN A 80 -19.13 8.10 -5.92
N SER A 81 -18.51 9.13 -6.50
CA SER A 81 -17.09 9.11 -6.85
C SER A 81 -16.20 8.97 -5.61
N LEU A 82 -16.50 9.71 -4.54
CA LEU A 82 -15.80 9.55 -3.25
C LEU A 82 -16.01 8.15 -2.66
N LEU A 83 -17.24 7.65 -2.63
CA LEU A 83 -17.55 6.32 -2.10
C LEU A 83 -16.78 5.23 -2.84
N ARG A 84 -16.69 5.30 -4.18
CA ARG A 84 -15.87 4.36 -4.97
C ARG A 84 -14.41 4.33 -4.53
N LEU A 85 -13.80 5.50 -4.33
CA LEU A 85 -12.40 5.60 -3.92
C LEU A 85 -12.17 5.01 -2.53
N ILE A 86 -13.05 5.34 -1.58
CA ILE A 86 -12.99 4.81 -0.21
C ILE A 86 -13.24 3.30 -0.19
N LEU A 87 -14.26 2.82 -0.90
CA LEU A 87 -14.58 1.39 -0.98
C LEU A 87 -13.38 0.60 -1.53
N LYS A 88 -12.76 1.07 -2.62
CA LYS A 88 -11.54 0.45 -3.17
C LYS A 88 -10.41 0.38 -2.14
N GLY A 89 -10.13 1.47 -1.42
CA GLY A 89 -9.10 1.51 -0.39
C GLY A 89 -9.39 0.57 0.78
N THR A 90 -10.64 0.54 1.25
CA THR A 90 -11.09 -0.36 2.31
C THR A 90 -10.94 -1.82 1.92
N MET A 91 -11.36 -2.20 0.71
CA MET A 91 -11.19 -3.56 0.19
C MET A 91 -9.71 -3.98 0.13
N ALA A 92 -8.82 -3.10 -0.31
CA ALA A 92 -7.38 -3.38 -0.35
C ALA A 92 -6.79 -3.68 1.04
N ASN A 93 -7.24 -2.97 2.09
CA ASN A 93 -6.80 -3.24 3.47
C ASN A 93 -7.37 -4.55 4.02
N LEU A 94 -8.63 -4.86 3.70
CA LEU A 94 -9.31 -6.08 4.13
C LEU A 94 -8.71 -7.33 3.49
N ASP A 95 -8.34 -7.24 2.23
CA ASP A 95 -7.65 -8.29 1.47
C ASP A 95 -6.35 -8.72 2.17
N VAL A 96 -5.45 -7.75 2.44
CA VAL A 96 -4.18 -8.00 3.13
C VAL A 96 -4.38 -8.53 4.56
N LEU A 97 -5.41 -8.05 5.27
CA LEU A 97 -5.78 -8.58 6.59
C LEU A 97 -6.22 -10.04 6.49
N ASN A 98 -7.12 -10.35 5.56
CA ASN A 98 -7.66 -11.68 5.36
C ASN A 98 -6.56 -12.68 5.02
N ASP A 99 -5.70 -12.36 4.05
CA ASP A 99 -4.59 -13.23 3.65
C ASP A 99 -3.65 -13.54 4.81
N PHE A 100 -3.32 -12.52 5.61
CA PHE A 100 -2.46 -12.72 6.76
C PHE A 100 -3.14 -13.54 7.86
N THR A 101 -4.43 -13.30 8.11
CA THR A 101 -5.24 -14.11 9.04
C THR A 101 -5.29 -15.57 8.62
N GLN A 102 -5.45 -15.85 7.33
CA GLN A 102 -5.46 -17.21 6.79
C GLN A 102 -4.09 -17.88 6.94
N ALA A 103 -3.00 -17.17 6.63
CA ALA A 103 -1.64 -17.70 6.78
C ALA A 103 -1.32 -18.09 8.25
N VAL A 104 -1.70 -17.24 9.21
CA VAL A 104 -1.49 -17.52 10.64
C VAL A 104 -2.38 -18.66 11.12
N SER A 105 -3.67 -18.64 10.76
CA SER A 105 -4.62 -19.71 11.15
C SER A 105 -4.27 -21.06 10.53
N GLY A 106 -3.71 -21.05 9.33
CA GLY A 106 -3.24 -22.24 8.61
C GLY A 106 -1.90 -22.78 9.09
N GLY A 107 -1.25 -22.14 10.06
CA GLY A 107 0.01 -22.61 10.63
C GLY A 107 1.25 -22.33 9.77
N ALA A 108 1.17 -21.41 8.79
CA ALA A 108 2.32 -21.03 7.97
C ALA A 108 3.43 -20.33 8.78
N ILE A 109 3.10 -19.84 9.97
CA ILE A 109 4.04 -19.26 10.94
C ILE A 109 3.54 -19.46 12.36
N GLU A 110 4.45 -19.75 13.29
CA GLU A 110 4.14 -19.76 14.73
C GLU A 110 4.25 -18.34 15.32
N PRO A 111 3.20 -17.81 15.99
CA PRO A 111 3.26 -16.49 16.59
C PRO A 111 4.19 -16.43 17.80
N LYS A 112 4.98 -15.35 17.94
CA LYS A 112 5.77 -15.09 19.15
C LYS A 112 4.91 -14.94 20.42
N ASP A 113 3.76 -14.29 20.31
CA ASP A 113 2.75 -14.23 21.37
C ASP A 113 1.46 -14.91 20.88
N LYS A 114 1.38 -16.22 21.11
CA LYS A 114 0.23 -17.04 20.74
C LYS A 114 -1.08 -16.55 21.37
N LYS A 115 -1.05 -16.11 22.64
CA LYS A 115 -2.27 -15.63 23.33
C LYS A 115 -2.77 -14.32 22.72
N ALA A 116 -1.89 -13.40 22.33
CA ALA A 116 -2.27 -12.18 21.64
C ALA A 116 -2.76 -12.46 20.21
N ALA A 117 -2.08 -13.36 19.49
CA ALA A 117 -2.48 -13.75 18.14
C ALA A 117 -3.88 -14.39 18.14
N ASP A 118 -4.14 -15.38 19.00
CA ASP A 118 -5.44 -16.06 19.10
C ASP A 118 -6.58 -15.09 19.43
N ARG A 119 -6.34 -14.13 20.34
CA ARG A 119 -7.32 -13.07 20.66
C ARG A 119 -7.60 -12.17 19.45
N MET A 120 -6.56 -11.81 18.70
CA MET A 120 -6.70 -10.96 17.52
C MET A 120 -7.39 -11.70 16.38
N LEU A 121 -7.07 -12.97 16.13
CA LEU A 121 -7.73 -13.81 15.13
C LEU A 121 -9.23 -13.93 15.41
N LYS A 122 -9.61 -14.18 16.67
CA LYS A 122 -11.03 -14.16 17.08
C LYS A 122 -11.69 -12.81 16.83
N SER A 123 -10.99 -11.71 17.11
CA SER A 123 -11.51 -10.36 16.88
C SER A 123 -11.73 -10.09 15.38
N ILE A 124 -10.80 -10.53 14.53
CA ILE A 124 -10.89 -10.40 13.07
C ILE A 124 -12.05 -11.24 12.53
N GLN A 125 -12.20 -12.49 12.98
CA GLN A 125 -13.34 -13.34 12.60
C GLN A 125 -14.68 -12.68 12.97
N LYS A 126 -14.76 -12.06 14.16
CA LYS A 126 -15.96 -11.30 14.54
C LYS A 126 -16.19 -10.08 13.65
N LEU A 127 -15.14 -9.33 13.26
CA LEU A 127 -15.30 -8.21 12.32
C LEU A 127 -15.88 -8.68 10.96
N ILE A 128 -15.45 -9.87 10.50
CA ILE A 128 -15.90 -10.47 9.25
C ILE A 128 -17.36 -10.91 9.34
N HIS A 129 -17.77 -11.54 10.45
CA HIS A 129 -19.05 -12.25 10.55
C HIS A 129 -20.11 -11.60 11.46
N GLU A 130 -19.72 -10.88 12.49
CA GLU A 130 -20.57 -10.46 13.63
C GLU A 130 -20.55 -8.93 13.92
N GLY A 131 -19.71 -8.15 13.24
CA GLY A 131 -19.70 -6.68 13.33
C GLY A 131 -18.49 -6.03 14.00
N ALA A 132 -18.39 -4.70 13.89
CA ALA A 132 -17.15 -3.96 14.15
C ALA A 132 -16.99 -3.37 15.55
N SER A 133 -17.89 -3.69 16.49
CA SER A 133 -17.83 -3.20 17.88
C SER A 133 -16.49 -3.51 18.57
N ASN A 134 -15.83 -4.62 18.22
CA ASN A 134 -14.51 -4.98 18.76
C ASN A 134 -13.35 -4.15 18.19
N GLY A 135 -13.48 -3.58 16.98
CA GLY A 135 -12.47 -2.69 16.39
C GLY A 135 -12.32 -1.37 17.17
N ALA A 136 -13.36 -1.01 17.91
CA ALA A 136 -13.46 0.23 18.67
C ALA A 136 -13.04 0.11 20.16
N ALA A 137 -12.66 -1.08 20.64
CA ALA A 137 -12.43 -1.33 22.07
C ALA A 137 -11.38 -0.40 22.73
N ASP A 138 -10.35 -0.01 21.98
CA ASP A 138 -9.30 0.90 22.48
C ASP A 138 -9.50 2.37 22.06
N LEU A 139 -10.68 2.72 21.56
CA LEU A 139 -11.00 4.10 21.17
C LEU A 139 -11.67 4.86 22.33
N PRO A 140 -11.56 6.22 22.37
CA PRO A 140 -12.25 7.02 23.37
C PRO A 140 -13.76 6.76 23.36
N LYS A 141 -14.33 6.51 24.54
CA LYS A 141 -15.74 6.13 24.71
C LYS A 141 -16.70 7.14 24.07
N ASP A 142 -16.47 8.43 24.31
CA ASP A 142 -17.32 9.52 23.79
C ASP A 142 -17.33 9.56 22.25
N MET A 143 -16.20 9.23 21.61
CA MET A 143 -16.10 9.13 20.16
C MET A 143 -16.92 7.94 19.63
N VAL A 144 -16.81 6.79 20.28
CA VAL A 144 -17.57 5.58 19.94
C VAL A 144 -19.07 5.80 20.12
N GLU A 145 -19.49 6.44 21.22
CA GLU A 145 -20.89 6.80 21.49
C GLU A 145 -21.43 7.77 20.43
N ALA A 146 -20.66 8.80 20.07
CA ALA A 146 -21.06 9.76 19.04
C ALA A 146 -21.22 9.12 17.66
N TRP A 147 -20.32 8.21 17.26
CA TRP A 147 -20.45 7.48 16.00
C TRP A 147 -21.63 6.50 16.02
N THR A 148 -21.87 5.83 17.14
CA THR A 148 -23.00 4.91 17.30
C THR A 148 -24.33 5.66 17.19
N ALA A 149 -24.46 6.81 17.86
CA ALA A 149 -25.66 7.64 17.79
C ALA A 149 -25.96 8.17 16.37
N LYS A 150 -24.92 8.30 15.53
CA LYS A 150 -25.03 8.72 14.11
C LYS A 150 -25.06 7.56 13.12
N ASN A 151 -25.10 6.31 13.59
CA ASN A 151 -25.03 5.11 12.77
C ASN A 151 -23.77 5.03 11.88
N ILE A 152 -22.64 5.62 12.32
CA ILE A 152 -21.35 5.59 11.59
C ILE A 152 -20.55 4.31 11.93
N MET A 153 -20.81 3.71 13.09
CA MET A 153 -20.12 2.49 13.49
C MET A 153 -20.45 1.34 12.51
N PRO A 154 -19.47 0.59 11.99
CA PRO A 154 -19.74 -0.49 11.05
C PRO A 154 -20.44 -1.67 11.75
N GLU A 155 -21.41 -2.25 11.07
CA GLU A 155 -22.19 -3.40 11.51
C GLU A 155 -21.55 -4.74 11.10
N GLY A 156 -20.59 -4.72 10.17
CA GLY A 156 -19.82 -5.89 9.72
C GLY A 156 -19.41 -5.81 8.26
N ILE A 157 -18.32 -6.50 7.90
CA ILE A 157 -17.72 -6.46 6.56
C ILE A 157 -18.75 -6.77 5.47
N ALA A 158 -19.50 -7.87 5.60
CA ALA A 158 -20.48 -8.27 4.59
C ALA A 158 -21.59 -7.22 4.45
N THR A 159 -22.24 -6.83 5.54
CA THR A 159 -23.36 -5.88 5.52
C THR A 159 -22.94 -4.52 4.97
N ASP A 160 -21.87 -3.93 5.51
CA ASP A 160 -21.50 -2.56 5.18
C ASP A 160 -20.96 -2.44 3.75
N LEU A 161 -20.12 -3.38 3.30
CA LEU A 161 -19.52 -3.30 1.97
C LEU A 161 -20.52 -3.65 0.87
N ILE A 162 -21.41 -4.62 1.09
CA ILE A 162 -22.49 -4.92 0.15
C ILE A 162 -23.40 -3.71 0.02
N LYS A 163 -23.77 -3.07 1.13
CA LYS A 163 -24.60 -1.87 1.10
C LYS A 163 -23.89 -0.69 0.45
N ALA A 164 -22.64 -0.43 0.79
CA ALA A 164 -21.83 0.62 0.17
C ALA A 164 -21.71 0.41 -1.34
N SER A 165 -21.44 -0.81 -1.80
CA SER A 165 -21.42 -1.14 -3.23
C SER A 165 -22.78 -0.90 -3.86
N GLN A 166 -23.87 -1.33 -3.22
CA GLN A 166 -25.23 -1.09 -3.70
C GLN A 166 -25.56 0.41 -3.80
N LYS A 167 -24.98 1.27 -2.96
CA LYS A 167 -25.17 2.74 -3.06
C LYS A 167 -24.54 3.37 -4.29
N LEU A 168 -23.68 2.65 -5.02
CA LEU A 168 -23.12 3.11 -6.29
C LEU A 168 -24.06 2.82 -7.48
N GLU A 169 -25.04 1.93 -7.31
CA GLU A 169 -26.00 1.56 -8.35
C GLU A 169 -26.94 2.73 -8.74
N GLY A 170 -27.73 2.49 -9.78
CA GLY A 170 -28.91 3.31 -10.05
C GLY A 170 -29.94 3.15 -8.92
N GLY A 171 -30.56 4.26 -8.52
CA GLY A 171 -31.57 4.23 -7.46
C GLY A 171 -31.79 5.59 -6.81
N ILE A 172 -32.72 5.62 -5.85
CA ILE A 172 -33.04 6.81 -5.06
C ILE A 172 -32.26 6.70 -3.73
N SER A 173 -31.25 7.55 -3.54
CA SER A 173 -30.50 7.70 -2.30
C SER A 173 -30.08 9.15 -2.14
N SER A 174 -29.98 9.64 -0.91
CA SER A 174 -29.55 11.01 -0.64
C SER A 174 -28.02 11.11 -0.55
N VAL A 175 -27.50 12.34 -0.63
CA VAL A 175 -26.08 12.63 -0.43
C VAL A 175 -25.65 12.21 0.97
N GLU A 176 -26.44 12.53 1.98
CA GLU A 176 -26.18 12.20 3.39
C GLU A 176 -26.11 10.68 3.61
N GLU A 177 -27.03 9.93 3.00
CA GLU A 177 -27.01 8.48 3.09
C GLU A 177 -25.75 7.89 2.43
N THR A 178 -25.37 8.39 1.26
CA THR A 178 -24.15 7.93 0.57
C THR A 178 -22.89 8.28 1.37
N LEU A 179 -22.85 9.46 1.99
CA LEU A 179 -21.78 9.86 2.91
C LEU A 179 -21.72 8.97 4.14
N LEU A 180 -22.86 8.58 4.71
CA LEU A 180 -22.91 7.66 5.84
C LEU A 180 -22.20 6.34 5.52
N TRP A 181 -22.52 5.73 4.37
CA TRP A 181 -21.87 4.49 3.91
C TRP A 181 -20.39 4.69 3.57
N THR A 182 -20.03 5.87 3.07
CA THR A 182 -18.62 6.26 2.85
C THR A 182 -17.84 6.26 4.17
N LEU A 183 -18.38 6.88 5.21
CA LEU A 183 -17.76 6.95 6.53
C LEU A 183 -17.66 5.56 7.18
N LYS A 184 -18.73 4.74 7.09
CA LYS A 184 -18.71 3.34 7.54
C LYS A 184 -17.59 2.54 6.87
N CYS A 185 -17.45 2.66 5.54
CA CYS A 185 -16.38 2.01 4.79
C CYS A 185 -14.98 2.48 5.21
N ALA A 186 -14.79 3.79 5.37
CA ALA A 186 -13.51 4.33 5.80
C ALA A 186 -13.10 3.81 7.19
N LEU A 187 -14.05 3.80 8.14
CA LEU A 187 -13.82 3.30 9.50
C LEU A 187 -13.50 1.80 9.51
N LEU A 188 -14.19 1.02 8.67
CA LEU A 188 -13.90 -0.41 8.49
C LEU A 188 -12.48 -0.64 7.94
N GLY A 189 -12.05 0.15 6.96
CA GLY A 189 -10.68 0.11 6.44
C GLY A 189 -9.63 0.46 7.51
N SER A 190 -9.92 1.44 8.36
CA SER A 190 -9.06 1.81 9.49
C SER A 190 -8.96 0.69 10.53
N PHE A 191 -10.06 0.02 10.85
CA PHE A 191 -10.05 -1.14 11.75
C PHE A 191 -9.25 -2.29 11.17
N ALA A 192 -9.39 -2.55 9.87
CA ALA A 192 -8.62 -3.59 9.20
C ALA A 192 -7.11 -3.35 9.33
N GLN A 193 -6.65 -2.12 9.10
CA GLN A 193 -5.23 -1.76 9.26
C GLN A 193 -4.75 -1.90 10.72
N LYS A 194 -5.55 -1.45 11.70
CA LYS A 194 -5.20 -1.57 13.12
C LYS A 194 -5.08 -3.04 13.55
N MET A 195 -6.00 -3.88 13.11
CA MET A 195 -5.99 -5.32 13.37
C MET A 195 -4.82 -6.00 12.69
N TYR A 196 -4.53 -5.69 11.42
CA TYR A 196 -3.35 -6.18 10.70
C TYR A 196 -2.07 -5.85 11.46
N ALA A 197 -1.89 -4.58 11.88
CA ALA A 197 -0.72 -4.16 12.63
C ALA A 197 -0.58 -4.90 13.97
N SER A 198 -1.71 -5.15 14.65
CA SER A 198 -1.73 -5.81 15.96
C SER A 198 -1.45 -7.32 15.85
N LEU A 199 -2.01 -7.98 14.83
CA LEU A 199 -1.67 -9.35 14.49
C LEU A 199 -0.19 -9.46 14.09
N LYS A 200 0.33 -8.51 13.29
CA LYS A 200 1.74 -8.48 12.88
C LYS A 200 2.67 -8.41 14.10
N ARG A 201 2.35 -7.57 15.09
CA ARG A 201 3.12 -7.50 16.34
C ARG A 201 3.03 -8.79 17.15
N ALA A 202 1.87 -9.41 17.27
CA ALA A 202 1.74 -10.68 17.98
C ALA A 202 2.53 -11.82 17.31
N VAL A 203 2.58 -11.82 15.97
CA VAL A 203 3.28 -12.84 15.19
C VAL A 203 4.79 -12.61 15.20
N PHE A 204 5.25 -11.42 14.82
CA PHE A 204 6.66 -11.13 14.58
C PHE A 204 7.38 -10.43 15.74
N GLY A 205 6.62 -9.90 16.71
CA GLY A 205 7.11 -9.03 17.77
C GLY A 205 6.94 -7.55 17.42
N THR A 206 7.08 -6.70 18.44
CA THR A 206 7.06 -5.25 18.29
C THR A 206 8.42 -4.76 17.81
N PRO A 207 8.52 -4.04 16.68
CA PRO A 207 9.77 -3.39 16.30
C PRO A 207 10.08 -2.27 17.29
N GLY A 208 11.36 -2.12 17.66
CA GLY A 208 11.87 -0.95 18.35
C GLY A 208 12.54 0.04 17.37
N PRO A 209 12.89 1.25 17.82
CA PRO A 209 13.61 2.23 17.01
C PRO A 209 14.89 1.65 16.42
N THR A 210 14.94 1.56 15.09
CA THR A 210 16.03 0.92 14.34
C THR A 210 16.56 1.89 13.29
N LYS A 211 17.89 2.04 13.23
CA LYS A 211 18.56 2.80 12.16
C LYS A 211 18.55 1.99 10.87
N VAL A 212 18.11 2.60 9.79
CA VAL A 212 17.95 1.97 8.48
C VAL A 212 18.44 2.94 7.42
N GLU A 213 19.31 2.47 6.53
CA GLU A 213 19.71 3.25 5.36
C GLU A 213 18.58 3.25 4.33
N VAL A 214 18.32 4.38 3.69
CA VAL A 214 17.28 4.54 2.66
C VAL A 214 17.82 5.26 1.43
N GLY A 215 17.17 5.06 0.29
CA GLY A 215 17.54 5.67 -1.00
C GLY A 215 18.19 4.68 -1.97
N LEU A 216 18.41 5.12 -3.21
CA LEU A 216 18.94 4.26 -4.27
C LEU A 216 20.34 3.72 -3.95
N GLY A 217 21.15 4.47 -3.20
CA GLY A 217 22.51 4.09 -2.82
C GLY A 217 22.64 2.97 -1.79
N VAL A 218 21.52 2.41 -1.32
CA VAL A 218 21.54 1.21 -0.45
C VAL A 218 21.74 -0.08 -1.23
N LEU A 219 21.51 -0.07 -2.55
CA LEU A 219 21.64 -1.25 -3.40
C LEU A 219 23.08 -1.79 -3.37
N GLY A 220 23.22 -3.11 -3.36
CA GLY A 220 24.51 -3.78 -3.31
C GLY A 220 25.30 -3.62 -4.61
N LYS A 221 26.53 -3.11 -4.52
CA LYS A 221 27.46 -3.03 -5.66
C LYS A 221 27.95 -4.42 -6.13
N GLN A 222 27.85 -5.42 -5.26
CA GLN A 222 28.26 -6.80 -5.52
C GLN A 222 27.20 -7.76 -4.94
N GLY A 223 27.19 -9.00 -5.42
CA GLY A 223 26.27 -10.04 -4.97
C GLY A 223 24.83 -9.84 -5.47
N VAL A 224 23.92 -10.65 -4.95
CA VAL A 224 22.53 -10.70 -5.40
C VAL A 224 21.68 -9.65 -4.68
N ASN A 225 20.88 -8.90 -5.43
CA ASN A 225 19.93 -7.92 -4.93
C ASN A 225 18.49 -8.30 -5.32
N ILE A 226 17.66 -8.55 -4.30
CA ILE A 226 16.22 -8.79 -4.43
C ILE A 226 15.46 -7.54 -4.01
N LEU A 227 14.49 -7.11 -4.81
CA LEU A 227 13.54 -6.06 -4.42
C LEU A 227 12.14 -6.61 -4.19
N ILE A 228 11.56 -6.25 -3.05
CA ILE A 228 10.16 -6.53 -2.73
C ILE A 228 9.32 -5.29 -3.04
N TYR A 229 8.42 -5.43 -4.02
CA TYR A 229 7.54 -4.37 -4.49
C TYR A 229 6.12 -4.56 -3.96
N GLY A 230 5.57 -3.50 -3.36
CA GLY A 230 4.17 -3.44 -2.97
C GLY A 230 3.83 -4.30 -1.75
N ARG A 231 2.54 -4.62 -1.61
CA ARG A 231 2.04 -5.47 -0.52
C ARG A 231 2.22 -6.94 -0.88
N ILE A 232 2.98 -7.65 -0.05
CA ILE A 232 3.06 -9.11 -0.09
C ILE A 232 2.95 -9.65 1.34
N SER A 233 2.59 -10.93 1.48
CA SER A 233 2.43 -11.59 2.78
C SER A 233 3.66 -11.36 3.68
N PRO A 234 3.48 -10.85 4.92
CA PRO A 234 4.61 -10.64 5.82
C PRO A 234 5.29 -11.96 6.22
N VAL A 235 4.58 -13.09 6.16
CA VAL A 235 5.15 -14.43 6.36
C VAL A 235 6.15 -14.74 5.24
N LEU A 236 5.73 -14.58 3.98
CA LEU A 236 6.61 -14.78 2.83
C LEU A 236 7.83 -13.84 2.89
N LYS A 237 7.64 -12.57 3.27
CA LYS A 237 8.75 -11.62 3.45
C LYS A 237 9.78 -12.11 4.45
N GLN A 238 9.31 -12.60 5.60
CA GLN A 238 10.22 -13.12 6.63
C GLN A 238 10.98 -14.34 6.12
N GLN A 239 10.32 -15.26 5.42
CA GLN A 239 10.94 -16.45 4.85
C GLN A 239 11.98 -16.12 3.76
N ILE A 240 11.69 -15.15 2.89
CA ILE A 240 12.66 -14.64 1.90
C ILE A 240 13.87 -14.06 2.62
N ALA A 241 13.65 -13.17 3.60
CA ALA A 241 14.75 -12.51 4.32
C ALA A 241 15.62 -13.50 5.10
N GLN A 242 15.02 -14.51 5.73
CA GLN A 242 15.74 -15.56 6.43
C GLN A 242 16.67 -16.34 5.49
N LYS A 243 16.13 -16.87 4.39
CA LYS A 243 16.91 -17.64 3.41
C LYS A 243 17.95 -16.78 2.67
N ALA A 244 17.63 -15.52 2.42
CA ALA A 244 18.57 -14.57 1.85
C ALA A 244 19.77 -14.32 2.78
N ALA A 245 19.51 -14.15 4.08
CA ALA A 245 20.56 -13.93 5.08
C ALA A 245 21.52 -15.13 5.19
N GLU A 246 21.01 -16.36 5.09
CA GLU A 246 21.82 -17.60 5.07
C GLU A 246 22.81 -17.64 3.89
N LYS A 247 22.52 -16.91 2.81
CA LYS A 247 23.31 -16.86 1.58
C LYS A 247 24.05 -15.53 1.34
N GLY A 248 23.91 -14.55 2.24
CA GLY A 248 24.47 -13.20 2.04
C GLY A 248 23.82 -12.44 0.88
N ILE A 249 22.54 -12.71 0.58
CA ILE A 249 21.76 -12.02 -0.46
C ILE A 249 21.10 -10.78 0.14
N ASN A 250 21.14 -9.67 -0.59
CA ASN A 250 20.53 -8.42 -0.16
C ASN A 250 19.04 -8.40 -0.52
N VAL A 251 18.19 -7.95 0.42
CA VAL A 251 16.74 -7.81 0.19
C VAL A 251 16.30 -6.40 0.59
N PHE A 252 15.68 -5.68 -0.33
CA PHE A 252 15.23 -4.30 -0.12
C PHE A 252 13.75 -4.12 -0.45
N GLY A 253 13.20 -2.94 -0.16
CA GLY A 253 11.78 -2.63 -0.29
C GLY A 253 11.48 -1.44 -1.20
N VAL A 254 10.37 -1.54 -1.95
CA VAL A 254 9.71 -0.44 -2.67
C VAL A 254 8.21 -0.53 -2.40
N CYS A 255 7.61 0.53 -1.85
CA CYS A 255 6.17 0.56 -1.51
C CYS A 255 5.69 -0.61 -0.64
N THR A 256 6.58 -1.14 0.21
CA THR A 256 6.31 -2.29 1.07
C THR A 256 6.62 -1.95 2.53
N ASP A 257 6.14 -2.77 3.45
CA ASP A 257 6.43 -2.65 4.88
C ASP A 257 7.94 -2.77 5.14
N PRO A 258 8.63 -1.75 5.67
CA PRO A 258 10.07 -1.82 5.84
C PRO A 258 10.50 -2.74 6.98
N MET A 259 9.57 -3.25 7.80
CA MET A 259 9.90 -4.00 9.01
C MET A 259 9.02 -5.23 9.23
N VAL A 260 9.66 -6.40 9.17
CA VAL A 260 9.11 -7.68 9.64
C VAL A 260 10.15 -8.31 10.56
N PRO A 261 10.09 -8.05 11.89
CA PRO A 261 11.16 -8.42 12.79
C PRO A 261 11.55 -9.91 12.71
N PRO A 262 12.86 -10.23 12.84
CA PRO A 262 13.97 -9.31 13.08
C PRO A 262 14.48 -8.58 11.82
N TYR A 263 13.87 -8.80 10.66
CA TYR A 263 14.35 -8.30 9.38
C TYR A 263 13.85 -6.90 9.05
N VAL A 264 14.72 -6.15 8.41
CA VAL A 264 14.45 -4.85 7.82
C VAL A 264 14.61 -4.97 6.31
N PHE A 265 13.73 -4.30 5.57
CA PHE A 265 13.77 -4.21 4.11
C PHE A 265 14.05 -2.75 3.76
N PRO A 266 15.33 -2.35 3.60
CA PRO A 266 15.68 -0.95 3.39
C PRO A 266 14.90 -0.34 2.22
N PRO A 267 14.16 0.76 2.42
CA PRO A 267 13.48 1.45 1.34
C PRO A 267 14.46 2.01 0.31
N VAL A 268 14.39 1.52 -0.93
CA VAL A 268 15.23 2.02 -2.03
C VAL A 268 14.63 3.29 -2.64
N THR A 269 13.30 3.35 -2.73
CA THR A 269 12.56 4.46 -3.30
C THR A 269 11.07 4.39 -2.89
N ASN A 270 10.24 5.29 -3.41
CA ASN A 270 8.79 5.34 -3.16
C ASN A 270 7.97 5.12 -4.45
N TYR A 271 6.65 5.34 -4.37
CA TYR A 271 5.72 5.04 -5.46
C TYR A 271 5.98 5.86 -6.73
N GLY A 272 6.36 7.14 -6.59
CA GLY A 272 6.55 8.05 -7.74
C GLY A 272 7.73 7.65 -8.62
N SER A 273 8.78 7.11 -8.02
CA SER A 273 10.05 6.74 -8.66
C SER A 273 10.33 5.23 -8.65
N GLN A 274 9.30 4.40 -8.49
CA GLN A 274 9.43 2.94 -8.40
C GLN A 274 10.03 2.26 -9.64
N GLU A 275 10.10 2.94 -10.78
CA GLU A 275 10.71 2.42 -12.01
C GLU A 275 12.23 2.56 -12.03
N ILE A 276 12.75 3.55 -11.30
CA ILE A 276 14.17 3.94 -11.30
C ILE A 276 15.12 2.82 -10.84
N PRO A 277 14.80 1.99 -9.83
CA PRO A 277 15.72 0.92 -9.42
C PRO A 277 16.13 -0.03 -10.55
N LEU A 278 15.25 -0.30 -11.53
CA LEU A 278 15.57 -1.15 -12.69
C LEU A 278 16.71 -0.58 -13.54
N MET A 279 16.79 0.75 -13.65
CA MET A 279 17.77 1.47 -14.46
C MET A 279 19.19 1.49 -13.89
N THR A 280 19.32 1.10 -12.61
CA THR A 280 20.63 1.00 -11.93
C THR A 280 21.45 -0.19 -12.42
N GLY A 281 20.83 -1.15 -13.12
CA GLY A 281 21.45 -2.42 -13.47
C GLY A 281 21.64 -3.38 -12.28
N ALA A 282 21.48 -2.90 -11.05
CA ALA A 282 21.82 -3.64 -9.84
C ALA A 282 20.70 -4.55 -9.31
N VAL A 283 19.52 -4.58 -9.93
CA VAL A 283 18.40 -5.42 -9.48
C VAL A 283 18.42 -6.75 -10.22
N ASP A 284 18.51 -7.87 -9.49
CA ASP A 284 18.56 -9.20 -10.10
C ASP A 284 17.15 -9.82 -10.18
N LEU A 285 16.37 -9.65 -9.12
CA LEU A 285 15.01 -10.18 -9.05
C LEU A 285 14.06 -9.25 -8.30
N ILE A 286 12.84 -9.12 -8.82
CA ILE A 286 11.72 -8.42 -8.20
C ILE A 286 10.67 -9.44 -7.76
N VAL A 287 10.28 -9.37 -6.49
CA VAL A 287 9.08 -10.02 -5.95
C VAL A 287 7.98 -8.96 -5.84
N ALA A 288 6.99 -9.01 -6.72
CA ALA A 288 5.96 -7.98 -6.83
C ALA A 288 4.59 -8.48 -6.35
N GLY A 289 4.01 -7.75 -5.40
CA GLY A 289 2.61 -7.88 -5.01
C GLY A 289 1.64 -7.30 -6.04
N ASP A 290 0.36 -7.32 -5.71
CA ASP A 290 -0.75 -6.80 -6.52
C ASP A 290 -1.20 -5.38 -6.14
N GLN A 291 -0.81 -4.89 -4.97
CA GLN A 291 -1.12 -3.53 -4.52
C GLN A 291 0.12 -2.64 -4.51
N SER A 292 -0.04 -1.39 -4.95
CA SER A 292 1.01 -0.34 -4.98
C SER A 292 2.21 -0.65 -5.88
N VAL A 293 2.00 -1.42 -6.95
CA VAL A 293 3.01 -1.71 -7.99
C VAL A 293 2.47 -1.29 -9.34
N ASN A 294 3.22 -0.46 -10.07
CA ASN A 294 2.82 -0.03 -11.40
C ASN A 294 2.97 -1.18 -12.41
N PRO A 295 1.98 -1.44 -13.27
CA PRO A 295 2.09 -2.47 -14.30
C PRO A 295 3.27 -2.29 -15.26
N SER A 296 3.75 -1.04 -15.45
CA SER A 296 4.95 -0.72 -16.23
C SER A 296 6.22 -1.40 -15.72
N ILE A 297 6.28 -1.76 -14.43
CA ILE A 297 7.39 -2.53 -13.85
C ILE A 297 7.59 -3.85 -14.59
N LYS A 298 6.53 -4.50 -15.07
CA LYS A 298 6.64 -5.72 -15.86
C LYS A 298 7.33 -5.49 -17.21
N MET A 299 7.03 -4.36 -17.86
CA MET A 299 7.62 -4.01 -19.15
C MET A 299 9.10 -3.65 -18.99
N LEU A 300 9.39 -2.78 -18.02
CA LEU A 300 10.77 -2.38 -17.71
C LEU A 300 11.62 -3.54 -17.19
N ALA A 301 11.07 -4.44 -16.38
CA ALA A 301 11.80 -5.63 -15.94
C ALA A 301 12.22 -6.50 -17.13
N LYS A 302 11.37 -6.62 -18.16
CA LYS A 302 11.73 -7.34 -19.39
C LYS A 302 12.85 -6.61 -20.15
N GLU A 303 12.73 -5.29 -20.32
CA GLU A 303 13.71 -4.46 -21.02
C GLU A 303 15.09 -4.50 -20.37
N TYR A 304 15.12 -4.37 -19.04
CA TYR A 304 16.35 -4.43 -18.27
C TYR A 304 16.81 -5.87 -17.95
N ASN A 305 16.17 -6.92 -18.48
CA ASN A 305 16.46 -8.33 -18.19
C ASN A 305 16.43 -8.72 -16.70
N VAL A 306 15.52 -8.13 -15.93
CA VAL A 306 15.29 -8.40 -14.51
C VAL A 306 14.17 -9.41 -14.35
N LYS A 307 14.40 -10.46 -13.55
CA LYS A 307 13.36 -11.46 -13.29
C LYS A 307 12.27 -10.85 -12.41
N LEU A 308 11.01 -10.97 -12.81
CA LEU A 308 9.87 -10.58 -11.97
C LEU A 308 9.03 -11.80 -11.61
N VAL A 309 8.75 -11.97 -10.32
CA VAL A 309 7.89 -13.03 -9.78
C VAL A 309 6.75 -12.42 -8.97
N SER A 310 5.56 -13.00 -9.12
CA SER A 310 4.38 -12.60 -8.35
C SER A 310 3.92 -13.75 -7.45
N PRO A 311 3.82 -13.54 -6.11
CA PRO A 311 3.40 -14.57 -5.17
C PRO A 311 1.92 -14.98 -5.34
N ASN A 312 1.09 -14.09 -5.90
CA ASN A 312 -0.35 -14.29 -6.03
C ASN A 312 -0.73 -15.04 -7.32
N SER A 313 0.26 -15.51 -8.08
CA SER A 313 0.05 -16.36 -9.26
C SER A 313 0.04 -17.84 -8.89
N LEU A 314 -0.95 -18.59 -9.37
CA LEU A 314 -0.95 -20.07 -9.44
C LEU A 314 -0.76 -20.82 -8.11
N GLY A 315 -1.33 -20.35 -6.99
CA GLY A 315 -1.32 -21.10 -5.72
C GLY A 315 0.00 -21.06 -4.95
N ARG A 316 0.98 -20.26 -5.39
CA ARG A 316 2.31 -20.11 -4.76
C ARG A 316 2.30 -19.52 -3.35
N GLY A 317 1.17 -19.01 -2.88
CA GLY A 317 0.98 -18.55 -1.51
C GLY A 317 0.74 -19.67 -0.47
N GLN A 318 0.52 -20.92 -0.90
CA GLN A 318 0.18 -22.03 0.00
C GLN A 318 1.39 -22.60 0.77
N ASP A 319 2.59 -22.51 0.21
CA ASP A 319 3.86 -22.86 0.87
C ASP A 319 4.85 -21.68 0.79
N PRO A 320 4.77 -20.71 1.72
CA PRO A 320 5.67 -19.56 1.73
C PRO A 320 7.15 -19.94 1.89
N ALA A 321 7.46 -21.04 2.59
CA ALA A 321 8.83 -21.45 2.84
C ALA A 321 9.46 -22.09 1.60
N GLY A 322 8.75 -22.98 0.92
CA GLY A 322 9.17 -23.55 -0.36
C GLY A 322 9.34 -22.46 -1.41
N PHE A 323 8.35 -21.57 -1.54
CA PHE A 323 8.42 -20.49 -2.53
C PHE A 323 9.56 -19.49 -2.25
N ALA A 324 9.84 -19.17 -0.98
CA ALA A 324 11.02 -18.37 -0.64
C ALA A 324 12.32 -19.05 -1.12
N GLY A 325 12.44 -20.38 -1.00
CA GLY A 325 13.58 -21.12 -1.52
C GLY A 325 13.71 -21.02 -3.05
N GLU A 326 12.59 -21.09 -3.77
CA GLU A 326 12.57 -20.89 -5.22
C GLU A 326 13.00 -19.48 -5.61
N ILE A 327 12.54 -18.45 -4.88
CA ILE A 327 12.92 -17.05 -5.11
C ILE A 327 14.43 -16.87 -4.96
N ILE A 328 15.03 -17.44 -3.91
CA ILE A 328 16.48 -17.37 -3.69
C ILE A 328 17.24 -18.00 -4.87
N ARG A 329 16.85 -19.21 -5.30
CA ARG A 329 17.48 -19.86 -6.45
C ARG A 329 17.35 -19.04 -7.72
N MET A 330 16.15 -18.52 -8.01
CA MET A 330 15.92 -17.68 -9.19
C MET A 330 16.72 -16.38 -9.15
N ALA A 331 16.97 -15.81 -7.97
CA ALA A 331 17.75 -14.59 -7.82
C ALA A 331 19.25 -14.85 -8.06
N GLU A 332 19.78 -15.98 -7.59
CA GLU A 332 21.16 -16.40 -7.89
C GLU A 332 21.34 -16.65 -9.40
N GLU A 333 20.44 -17.40 -10.03
CA GLU A 333 20.44 -17.64 -11.48
C GLU A 333 20.36 -16.31 -12.27
N ALA A 334 19.51 -15.38 -11.83
CA ALA A 334 19.39 -14.07 -12.47
C ALA A 334 20.68 -13.25 -12.33
N ASN A 335 21.32 -13.25 -11.15
CA ASN A 335 22.58 -12.55 -10.95
C ASN A 335 23.69 -13.13 -11.84
N ASP A 336 23.78 -14.45 -12.00
CA ASP A 336 24.79 -15.07 -12.87
C ASP A 336 24.64 -14.63 -14.34
N LEU A 337 23.41 -14.51 -14.82
CA LEU A 337 23.10 -14.02 -16.17
C LEU A 337 23.35 -12.51 -16.34
N ARG A 338 23.41 -11.77 -15.22
CA ARG A 338 23.51 -10.30 -15.19
C ARG A 338 24.85 -9.79 -14.66
N ARG A 339 25.78 -10.67 -14.31
CA ARG A 339 27.05 -10.33 -13.64
C ARG A 339 27.91 -9.31 -14.41
N ASP A 340 27.76 -9.29 -15.74
CA ASP A 340 28.52 -8.40 -16.63
C ASP A 340 27.78 -7.07 -16.92
N ILE A 341 26.56 -6.89 -16.40
CA ILE A 341 25.81 -5.63 -16.53
C ILE A 341 26.41 -4.60 -15.55
N PRO A 342 26.83 -3.42 -16.04
CA PRO A 342 27.32 -2.35 -15.17
C PRO A 342 26.27 -1.92 -14.14
N ARG A 343 26.67 -1.85 -12.87
CA ARG A 343 25.83 -1.40 -11.76
C ARG A 343 26.06 0.09 -11.51
N ASP A 344 25.19 0.90 -12.08
CA ASP A 344 25.15 2.35 -11.97
C ASP A 344 24.28 2.75 -10.77
N ILE A 345 24.88 2.72 -9.58
CA ILE A 345 24.20 2.97 -8.30
C ILE A 345 24.66 4.35 -7.78
N PRO A 346 23.75 5.32 -7.53
CA PRO A 346 24.14 6.59 -6.90
C PRO A 346 24.70 6.40 -5.50
N GLU A 347 25.58 7.28 -5.06
CA GLU A 347 26.03 7.35 -3.66
C GLU A 347 24.95 7.90 -2.71
N ALA A 348 23.83 8.40 -3.25
CA ALA A 348 22.76 9.01 -2.49
C ALA A 348 22.02 7.99 -1.61
N ARG A 349 22.31 8.05 -0.31
CA ARG A 349 21.61 7.34 0.76
C ARG A 349 21.51 8.20 2.01
N GLN A 350 20.53 7.93 2.86
CA GLN A 350 20.35 8.60 4.14
C GLN A 350 20.05 7.59 5.25
N THR A 351 20.49 7.87 6.47
CA THR A 351 20.11 7.10 7.65
C THR A 351 18.76 7.60 8.19
N ALA A 352 17.76 6.74 8.21
CA ALA A 352 16.47 6.97 8.86
C ALA A 352 16.40 6.21 10.20
N LEU A 353 15.74 6.79 11.19
CA LEU A 353 15.32 6.06 12.40
C LEU A 353 13.84 5.70 12.22
N ILE A 354 13.53 4.40 12.15
CA ILE A 354 12.18 3.88 11.93
C ILE A 354 11.80 2.86 13.00
N GLY A 355 10.55 2.39 12.99
CA GLY A 355 10.09 1.36 13.93
C GLY A 355 9.55 1.89 15.26
N PHE A 356 9.15 3.15 15.32
CA PHE A 356 8.48 3.71 16.50
C PHE A 356 7.12 3.04 16.72
N SER A 357 6.98 2.35 17.85
CA SER A 357 5.72 1.75 18.28
C SER A 357 4.97 2.68 19.23
N GLY A 358 3.66 2.81 19.05
CA GLY A 358 2.80 3.55 20.00
C GLY A 358 2.85 3.01 21.44
N LEU A 359 3.28 1.75 21.62
CA LEU A 359 3.45 1.14 22.94
C LEU A 359 4.66 1.69 23.71
N GLU A 360 5.61 2.32 23.03
CA GLU A 360 6.85 2.84 23.61
C GLU A 360 6.81 4.37 23.80
N ILE A 361 5.69 5.00 23.43
CA ILE A 361 5.51 6.45 23.54
C ILE A 361 5.04 6.81 24.94
N ASP A 362 5.77 7.72 25.60
CA ASP A 362 5.31 8.34 26.85
C ASP A 362 4.25 9.42 26.57
N VAL A 363 2.99 8.98 26.54
CA VAL A 363 1.84 9.84 26.28
C VAL A 363 1.73 10.97 27.31
N LYS A 364 2.09 10.73 28.58
CA LYS A 364 2.02 11.76 29.63
C LYS A 364 3.02 12.87 29.38
N LYS A 365 4.23 12.53 28.96
CA LYS A 365 5.26 13.50 28.60
C LYS A 365 4.85 14.34 27.39
N ILE A 366 4.25 13.72 26.36
CA ILE A 366 3.74 14.45 25.19
C ILE A 366 2.61 15.40 25.59
N ALA A 367 1.63 14.92 26.38
CA ALA A 367 0.54 15.75 26.88
C ALA A 367 1.07 16.95 27.67
N GLY A 368 1.99 16.73 28.61
CA GLY A 368 2.59 17.83 29.38
C GLY A 368 3.42 18.81 28.53
N ALA A 369 3.95 18.38 27.38
CA ALA A 369 4.64 19.27 26.44
C ALA A 369 3.65 20.09 25.58
N LEU A 370 2.49 19.53 25.26
CA LEU A 370 1.39 20.26 24.62
C LEU A 370 0.83 21.33 25.57
N ASP A 371 0.58 20.98 26.84
CA ASP A 371 0.09 21.92 27.85
C ASP A 371 1.04 23.10 28.07
N LYS A 372 2.36 22.84 28.00
CA LYS A 372 3.41 23.86 28.11
C LYS A 372 3.65 24.64 26.82
N GLY A 373 3.03 24.26 25.70
CA GLY A 373 3.25 24.87 24.40
C GLY A 373 4.62 24.59 23.78
N THR A 374 5.43 23.68 24.34
CA THR A 374 6.71 23.27 23.75
C THR A 374 6.51 22.35 22.55
N LEU A 375 5.44 21.56 22.56
CA LEU A 375 4.86 20.94 21.37
C LEU A 375 3.62 21.75 20.96
N LYS A 376 3.52 22.10 19.68
CA LYS A 376 2.36 22.85 19.14
C LYS A 376 1.18 21.96 18.76
N GLY A 377 1.44 20.67 18.51
CA GLY A 377 0.45 19.71 18.02
C GLY A 377 1.13 18.47 17.45
N VAL A 378 0.31 17.55 16.93
CA VAL A 378 0.76 16.33 16.26
C VAL A 378 0.17 16.32 14.85
N CYS A 379 1.00 16.09 13.84
CA CYS A 379 0.61 15.87 12.45
C CYS A 379 1.07 14.48 12.06
N VAL A 380 0.17 13.67 11.51
CA VAL A 380 0.42 12.28 11.10
C VAL A 380 0.36 12.20 9.59
#